data_AF-A0AAD2JBK6-F1
#
_entry.id   AF-A0AAD2JBK6-F1
#
_cell.length_a   1.000
_cell.length_b   1.000
_cell.length_c   1.000
_cell.angle_alpha   90.00
_cell.angle_beta   90.00
_cell.angle_gamma   90.00
#
_symmetry.space_group_name_H-M   'P 1'
#
loop_
_entity.id
_entity.type
_entity.pdbx_description
1 polymer ?
#
loop_
_entity_poly.entity_id
_entity_poly.type
_entity_poly.pdbx_seq_one_letter_code
_entity_poly.pdbx_strand_id
1 'polypeptide(L)'
;MSRTDNLSTWVPVAANSAIQGCWSRLRLSWLAPLVFGAFVLLPATSSALQAKEISMQDNQGQYQPYTPGMKLPEGVFPPMQGYTHEDLVGAAAKRAEAVLKRGGVDPTLIRESLIALAKHFNQALEAQNVEYQISTWYQKPYANPADRDKSVADMAETFGALAVRAATESLKGSPLLDQDRELLGEYISSAGDGVHDLIAGLEKPGA
;
A
#
# COMPACT_ATOMS: atom_id res chain seq x y z
N MET A 1 20.97 23.16 -48.97
CA MET A 1 20.84 24.62 -49.14
C MET A 1 19.67 25.09 -48.31
N SER A 2 19.94 26.09 -47.48
CA SER A 2 19.20 26.57 -46.31
C SER A 2 17.96 27.41 -46.62
N ARG A 3 17.13 27.63 -45.57
CA ARG A 3 16.47 28.89 -45.13
C ARG A 3 15.09 28.53 -44.53
N THR A 4 14.90 28.34 -43.22
CA THR A 4 14.86 29.29 -42.08
C THR A 4 13.94 30.52 -42.26
N ASP A 5 13.16 30.74 -41.19
CA ASP A 5 12.56 31.99 -40.71
C ASP A 5 11.15 32.37 -41.22
N ASN A 6 10.13 32.33 -40.32
CA ASN A 6 9.89 33.46 -39.42
C ASN A 6 8.93 33.13 -38.27
N LEU A 7 9.20 33.80 -37.15
CA LEU A 7 8.59 33.76 -35.82
C LEU A 7 7.39 34.72 -35.67
N SER A 8 6.73 34.60 -34.51
CA SER A 8 5.86 35.58 -33.81
C SER A 8 4.37 35.51 -34.14
N THR A 9 3.42 35.54 -33.18
CA THR A 9 3.41 35.62 -31.71
C THR A 9 1.93 35.41 -31.27
N TRP A 10 1.73 35.20 -29.96
CA TRP A 10 0.48 35.37 -29.18
C TRP A 10 -0.30 34.11 -28.72
N VAL A 11 0.13 33.63 -27.54
CA VAL A 11 -0.62 33.00 -26.44
C VAL A 11 -0.99 34.14 -25.45
N PRO A 12 -1.92 34.07 -24.46
CA PRO A 12 -2.70 32.93 -23.92
C PRO A 12 -4.22 33.20 -23.72
N VAL A 13 -4.98 32.18 -23.28
CA VAL A 13 -5.75 32.18 -22.01
C VAL A 13 -6.33 30.79 -21.71
N ALA A 14 -5.95 30.31 -20.52
CA ALA A 14 -6.64 29.41 -19.57
C ALA A 14 -7.27 28.08 -20.00
N ALA A 15 -6.66 26.98 -19.52
CA ALA A 15 -7.31 26.05 -18.58
C ALA A 15 -6.24 25.12 -17.98
N ASN A 16 -5.61 25.58 -16.90
CA ASN A 16 -4.73 24.80 -16.04
C ASN A 16 -5.33 24.87 -14.63
N SER A 17 -5.86 23.77 -14.12
CA SER A 17 -6.23 23.61 -12.71
C SER A 17 -5.96 22.14 -12.35
N ALA A 18 -4.76 21.86 -11.86
CA ALA A 18 -4.43 21.88 -10.43
C ALA A 18 -4.86 20.58 -9.73
N ILE A 19 -4.03 19.55 -9.85
CA ILE A 19 -3.93 18.48 -8.86
C ILE A 19 -2.58 18.68 -8.17
N GLN A 20 -2.57 19.60 -7.20
CA GLN A 20 -1.49 19.76 -6.24
C GLN A 20 -2.09 20.06 -4.88
N GLY A 21 -1.71 19.25 -3.90
CA GLY A 21 -1.63 19.65 -2.49
C GLY A 21 -2.92 19.53 -1.69
N CYS A 22 -3.02 18.46 -0.90
CA CYS A 22 -3.73 18.55 0.38
C CYS A 22 -2.92 17.89 1.50
N TRP A 23 -1.70 18.39 1.68
CA TRP A 23 -0.96 18.30 2.93
C TRP A 23 -0.63 19.74 3.35
N SER A 24 -1.33 20.26 4.37
CA SER A 24 -0.90 21.27 5.36
C SER A 24 -1.95 22.34 5.70
N ARG A 25 -2.43 22.28 6.95
CA ARG A 25 -2.54 23.37 7.94
C ARG A 25 -3.31 24.67 7.59
N LEU A 26 -4.45 24.87 8.26
CA LEU A 26 -4.90 26.16 8.86
C LEU A 26 -5.93 25.83 9.96
N ARG A 27 -5.57 25.97 11.24
CA ARG A 27 -5.68 27.17 12.12
C ARG A 27 -7.11 27.48 12.60
N LEU A 28 -7.31 27.18 13.89
CA LEU A 28 -8.06 27.90 14.93
C LEU A 28 -8.58 29.32 14.56
N SER A 29 -9.91 29.54 14.65
CA SER A 29 -10.52 30.40 15.69
C SER A 29 -12.03 30.70 15.46
N TRP A 30 -12.80 30.44 16.53
CA TRP A 30 -13.95 31.20 17.09
C TRP A 30 -15.40 31.08 16.55
N LEU A 31 -16.20 30.36 17.36
CA LEU A 31 -17.50 30.70 17.99
C LEU A 31 -18.76 31.01 17.14
N ALA A 32 -19.73 30.07 17.19
CA ALA A 32 -21.15 30.35 17.47
C ALA A 32 -21.83 29.07 18.06
N PRO A 33 -22.69 29.16 19.10
CA PRO A 33 -23.26 28.00 19.80
C PRO A 33 -24.68 27.62 19.36
N LEU A 34 -25.03 26.36 19.68
CA LEU A 34 -26.37 25.78 19.95
C LEU A 34 -27.40 25.71 18.81
N VAL A 35 -27.67 24.48 18.32
CA VAL A 35 -29.00 23.84 18.43
C VAL A 35 -28.82 22.32 18.60
N PHE A 36 -29.39 21.80 19.69
CA PHE A 36 -29.58 20.39 19.99
C PHE A 36 -30.48 19.73 18.94
N GLY A 37 -29.97 18.72 18.26
CA GLY A 37 -30.74 17.73 17.53
C GLY A 37 -30.21 16.36 17.90
N ALA A 38 -30.96 15.63 18.72
CA ALA A 38 -30.64 14.27 19.14
C ALA A 38 -30.48 13.36 17.91
N PHE A 39 -29.24 13.12 17.48
CA PHE A 39 -28.93 12.01 16.61
C PHE A 39 -28.57 10.83 17.51
N VAL A 40 -29.48 9.87 17.50
CA VAL A 40 -29.37 8.58 18.16
C VAL A 40 -28.01 7.96 17.83
N LEU A 41 -27.34 7.52 18.90
CA LEU A 41 -26.12 6.72 18.89
C LEU A 41 -26.22 5.58 17.86
N LEU A 42 -25.60 5.77 16.70
CA LEU A 42 -25.08 4.66 15.91
C LEU A 42 -23.66 4.38 16.42
N PRO A 43 -23.35 3.19 16.95
CA PRO A 43 -21.97 2.77 17.05
C PRO A 43 -21.46 2.52 15.63
N ALA A 44 -20.98 3.58 14.96
CA ALA A 44 -20.03 3.43 13.87
C ALA A 44 -18.64 3.17 14.47
N THR A 45 -18.51 2.07 15.19
CA THR A 45 -17.23 1.53 15.62
C THR A 45 -17.15 0.08 15.11
N SER A 46 -15.93 -0.38 14.82
CA SER A 46 -15.60 -1.79 14.56
C SER A 46 -15.85 -2.36 13.16
N SER A 47 -15.23 -1.80 12.12
CA SER A 47 -14.90 -2.65 10.94
C SER A 47 -13.46 -2.44 10.48
N ALA A 48 -13.04 -1.19 10.27
CA ALA A 48 -11.62 -0.86 10.10
C ALA A 48 -10.81 -1.04 11.41
N LEU A 49 -11.47 -0.95 12.57
CA LEU A 49 -10.83 -1.19 13.87
C LEU A 49 -10.67 -2.68 14.19
N GLN A 50 -11.65 -3.54 13.89
CA GLN A 50 -11.51 -4.99 14.14
C GLN A 50 -10.45 -5.64 13.25
N ALA A 51 -10.36 -5.20 11.99
CA ALA A 51 -9.31 -5.60 11.07
C ALA A 51 -7.90 -5.29 11.58
N LYS A 52 -7.73 -4.10 12.15
CA LYS A 52 -6.47 -3.61 12.70
C LYS A 52 -6.06 -4.35 13.99
N GLU A 53 -6.95 -5.15 14.56
CA GLU A 53 -6.79 -5.81 15.86
C GLU A 53 -6.67 -7.35 15.75
N ILE A 54 -6.41 -7.89 14.55
CA ILE A 54 -6.05 -9.31 14.41
C ILE A 54 -4.60 -9.49 14.88
N SER A 55 -4.44 -9.88 16.15
CA SER A 55 -3.14 -10.26 16.73
C SER A 55 -3.01 -11.78 16.76
N MET A 56 -2.31 -12.35 15.78
CA MET A 56 -1.90 -13.76 15.76
C MET A 56 -0.49 -13.87 16.36
N GLN A 57 -0.41 -13.61 17.67
CA GLN A 57 0.82 -13.74 18.44
C GLN A 57 0.76 -14.98 19.33
N ASP A 58 1.91 -15.64 19.50
CA ASP A 58 2.04 -16.66 20.53
C ASP A 58 2.00 -16.04 21.95
N ASN A 59 2.06 -16.88 22.98
CA ASN A 59 2.06 -16.43 24.38
C ASN A 59 3.27 -15.54 24.75
N GLN A 60 4.22 -15.35 23.84
CA GLN A 60 5.44 -14.53 23.98
C GLN A 60 5.39 -13.27 23.09
N GLY A 61 4.26 -13.00 22.42
CA GLY A 61 4.08 -11.84 21.56
C GLY A 61 4.71 -11.99 20.17
N GLN A 62 5.15 -13.20 19.78
CA GLN A 62 5.82 -13.44 18.50
C GLN A 62 4.81 -13.80 17.40
N TYR A 63 5.10 -13.35 16.18
CA TYR A 63 4.34 -13.73 14.99
C TYR A 63 4.23 -15.25 14.87
N GLN A 64 3.01 -15.74 14.63
CA GLN A 64 2.75 -17.16 14.45
C GLN A 64 2.33 -17.46 13.00
N PRO A 65 3.21 -18.09 12.19
CA PRO A 65 2.88 -18.53 10.84
C PRO A 65 1.71 -19.51 10.85
N TYR A 66 0.84 -19.42 9.84
CA TYR A 66 -0.27 -20.35 9.73
C TYR A 66 0.23 -21.78 9.48
N THR A 67 -0.32 -22.73 10.26
CA THR A 67 -0.17 -24.16 9.99
C THR A 67 -1.56 -24.76 9.71
N PRO A 68 -1.71 -25.60 8.66
CA PRO A 68 -2.99 -26.24 8.39
C PRO A 68 -3.53 -26.99 9.61
N GLY A 69 -4.78 -26.73 9.98
CA GLY A 69 -5.41 -27.29 11.17
C GLY A 69 -5.17 -26.50 12.47
N MET A 70 -4.43 -25.39 12.42
CA MET A 70 -4.32 -24.46 13.54
C MET A 70 -5.68 -23.87 13.90
N LYS A 71 -5.99 -23.81 15.19
CA LYS A 71 -7.21 -23.17 15.68
C LYS A 71 -7.05 -21.65 15.62
N LEU A 72 -7.88 -21.01 14.80
CA LEU A 72 -7.90 -19.55 14.66
C LEU A 72 -8.91 -18.91 15.63
N PRO A 73 -8.70 -17.64 16.01
CA PRO A 73 -9.70 -16.86 16.71
C PRO A 73 -11.01 -16.77 15.93
N GLU A 74 -12.12 -16.54 16.64
CA GLU A 74 -13.43 -16.38 15.99
C GLU A 74 -13.42 -15.20 15.01
N GLY A 75 -13.92 -15.42 13.79
CA GLY A 75 -13.94 -14.43 12.73
C GLY A 75 -12.63 -14.24 11.97
N VAL A 76 -11.55 -14.95 12.34
CA VAL A 76 -10.28 -14.97 11.59
C VAL A 76 -10.26 -16.16 10.65
N PHE A 77 -9.93 -15.89 9.39
CA PHE A 77 -9.87 -16.90 8.33
C PHE A 77 -8.42 -17.31 8.03
N PRO A 78 -8.18 -18.56 7.60
CA PRO A 78 -6.86 -19.01 7.21
C PRO A 78 -6.36 -18.22 5.98
N PRO A 79 -5.02 -18.04 5.84
CA PRO A 79 -4.40 -17.40 4.68
C PRO A 79 -4.91 -17.94 3.35
N MET A 80 -5.26 -17.03 2.44
CA MET A 80 -5.62 -17.37 1.07
C MET A 80 -4.38 -17.61 0.21
N GLN A 81 -4.45 -18.62 -0.66
CA GLN A 81 -3.41 -18.85 -1.66
C GLN A 81 -3.25 -17.62 -2.57
N GLY A 82 -2.00 -17.25 -2.87
CA GLY A 82 -1.68 -16.07 -3.68
C GLY A 82 -1.58 -14.76 -2.89
N TYR A 83 -1.84 -14.80 -1.58
CA TYR A 83 -1.81 -13.65 -0.68
C TYR A 83 -1.03 -13.94 0.60
N THR A 84 -0.08 -14.86 0.51
CA THR A 84 0.90 -15.10 1.56
C THR A 84 1.89 -13.94 1.63
N HIS A 85 2.67 -13.86 2.72
CA HIS A 85 3.74 -12.87 2.80
C HIS A 85 4.73 -13.00 1.63
N GLU A 86 5.03 -14.22 1.17
CA GLU A 86 5.92 -14.45 0.04
C GLU A 86 5.36 -13.90 -1.28
N ASP A 87 4.06 -14.05 -1.52
CA ASP A 87 3.39 -13.52 -2.72
C ASP A 87 3.44 -11.99 -2.74
N LEU A 88 3.14 -11.36 -1.60
CA LEU A 88 3.18 -9.90 -1.45
C LEU A 88 4.60 -9.36 -1.65
N VAL A 89 5.60 -10.01 -1.02
CA VAL A 89 7.02 -9.67 -1.19
C VAL A 89 7.47 -9.85 -2.64
N GLY A 90 7.07 -10.95 -3.28
CA GLY A 90 7.38 -11.21 -4.69
C GLY A 90 6.79 -10.17 -5.62
N ALA A 91 5.55 -9.74 -5.40
CA ALA A 91 4.90 -8.70 -6.19
C ALA A 91 5.59 -7.34 -6.06
N ALA A 92 5.94 -6.94 -4.82
CA ALA A 92 6.72 -5.73 -4.57
C ALA A 92 8.10 -5.79 -5.25
N ALA A 93 8.84 -6.88 -5.02
CA ALA A 93 10.18 -7.06 -5.54
C ALA A 93 10.23 -7.07 -7.07
N LYS A 94 9.26 -7.72 -7.74
CA LYS A 94 9.19 -7.77 -9.21
C LYS A 94 9.06 -6.39 -9.83
N ARG A 95 8.22 -5.53 -9.27
CA ARG A 95 8.02 -4.15 -9.78
C ARG A 95 9.24 -3.27 -9.49
N ALA A 96 9.78 -3.35 -8.27
CA ALA A 96 10.97 -2.63 -7.87
C ALA A 96 12.20 -3.03 -8.73
N GLU A 97 12.38 -4.31 -9.00
CA GLU A 97 13.47 -4.83 -9.84
C GLU A 97 13.39 -4.25 -11.27
N ALA A 98 12.18 -4.15 -11.83
CA ALA A 98 12.00 -3.60 -13.17
C ALA A 98 12.45 -2.14 -13.26
N VAL A 99 12.18 -1.33 -12.22
CA VAL A 99 12.66 0.05 -12.13
C VAL A 99 14.17 0.10 -12.06
N LEU A 100 14.79 -0.67 -11.17
CA LEU A 100 16.25 -0.65 -11.00
C LEU A 100 16.99 -1.12 -12.27
N LYS A 101 16.47 -2.15 -12.95
CA LYS A 101 17.00 -2.61 -14.24
C LYS A 101 16.91 -1.53 -15.32
N ARG A 102 15.77 -0.83 -15.40
CA ARG A 102 15.58 0.29 -16.33
C ARG A 102 16.53 1.45 -16.04
N GLY A 103 16.81 1.71 -14.75
CA GLY A 103 17.77 2.71 -14.29
C GLY A 103 19.23 2.35 -14.54
N GLY A 104 19.53 1.15 -15.06
CA GLY A 104 20.91 0.72 -15.30
C GLY A 104 21.71 0.47 -14.02
N VAL A 105 21.03 0.19 -12.90
CA VAL A 105 21.67 -0.11 -11.62
C VAL A 105 22.47 -1.41 -11.72
N ASP A 106 23.62 -1.45 -11.07
CA ASP A 106 24.47 -2.64 -11.03
C ASP A 106 23.68 -3.88 -10.54
N PRO A 107 23.76 -5.05 -11.22
CA PRO A 107 22.99 -6.24 -10.85
C PRO A 107 23.22 -6.76 -9.42
N THR A 108 24.43 -6.56 -8.86
CA THR A 108 24.73 -6.93 -7.48
C THR A 108 23.99 -6.00 -6.53
N LEU A 109 24.05 -4.70 -6.78
CA LEU A 109 23.30 -3.70 -6.01
C LEU A 109 21.79 -3.93 -6.11
N ILE A 110 21.26 -4.32 -7.28
CA ILE A 110 19.86 -4.71 -7.44
C ILE A 110 19.53 -5.87 -6.50
N ARG A 111 20.31 -6.95 -6.53
CA ARG A 111 20.08 -8.13 -5.69
C ARG A 111 20.09 -7.76 -4.20
N GLU A 112 21.10 -7.03 -3.75
CA GLU A 112 21.22 -6.61 -2.34
C GLU A 112 20.03 -5.73 -1.91
N SER A 113 19.61 -4.82 -2.77
CA SER A 113 18.47 -3.93 -2.51
C SER A 113 17.15 -4.68 -2.43
N LEU A 114 16.95 -5.68 -3.29
CA LEU A 114 15.75 -6.52 -3.25
C LEU A 114 15.73 -7.44 -2.01
N ILE A 115 16.90 -7.91 -1.55
CA ILE A 115 17.01 -8.66 -0.28
C ILE A 115 16.65 -7.74 0.90
N ALA A 116 17.13 -6.50 0.90
CA ALA A 116 16.79 -5.52 1.93
C ALA A 116 15.28 -5.20 1.92
N LEU A 117 14.70 -4.96 0.74
CA LEU A 117 13.25 -4.76 0.57
C LEU A 117 12.47 -5.94 1.13
N ALA A 118 12.80 -7.16 0.70
CA ALA A 118 12.12 -8.37 1.14
C ALA A 118 12.17 -8.53 2.66
N LYS A 119 13.34 -8.29 3.27
CA LYS A 119 13.51 -8.34 4.73
C LYS A 119 12.62 -7.32 5.44
N HIS A 120 12.71 -6.05 5.07
CA HIS A 120 11.95 -4.98 5.74
C HIS A 120 10.45 -5.14 5.54
N PHE A 121 10.03 -5.58 4.35
CA PHE A 121 8.63 -5.75 4.05
C PHE A 121 8.06 -6.98 4.75
N ASN A 122 8.76 -8.12 4.73
CA ASN A 122 8.30 -9.31 5.45
C ASN A 122 8.15 -9.03 6.96
N GLN A 123 9.10 -8.33 7.57
CA GLN A 123 8.98 -7.90 8.98
C GLN A 123 7.74 -7.02 9.22
N ALA A 124 7.42 -6.13 8.29
CA ALA A 124 6.25 -5.25 8.39
C ALA A 124 4.92 -6.01 8.21
N LEU A 125 4.92 -7.08 7.41
CA LEU A 125 3.78 -7.98 7.22
C LEU A 125 3.54 -8.84 8.48
N GLU A 126 4.60 -9.46 9.01
CA GLU A 126 4.57 -10.25 10.24
C GLU A 126 4.10 -9.43 11.45
N ALA A 127 4.62 -8.20 11.60
CA ALA A 127 4.22 -7.30 12.68
C ALA A 127 2.73 -6.94 12.67
N GLN A 128 2.06 -7.11 11.53
CA GLN A 128 0.65 -6.78 11.36
C GLN A 128 -0.22 -8.02 11.06
N ASN A 129 0.32 -9.23 11.01
CA ASN A 129 -0.45 -10.43 10.67
C ASN A 129 -1.22 -10.27 9.33
N VAL A 130 -0.57 -9.68 8.32
CA VAL A 130 -1.26 -9.19 7.11
C VAL A 130 -1.98 -10.29 6.35
N GLU A 131 -1.42 -11.49 6.26
CA GLU A 131 -2.08 -12.63 5.60
C GLU A 131 -3.45 -12.99 6.20
N TYR A 132 -3.60 -12.83 7.54
CA TYR A 132 -4.87 -13.04 8.22
C TYR A 132 -5.83 -11.87 8.03
N GLN A 133 -5.31 -10.64 8.00
CA GLN A 133 -6.12 -9.46 7.70
C GLN A 133 -6.71 -9.54 6.29
N ILE A 134 -5.88 -9.82 5.28
CA ILE A 134 -6.32 -9.97 3.90
C ILE A 134 -7.40 -11.05 3.81
N SER A 135 -7.12 -12.23 4.35
CA SER A 135 -8.05 -13.36 4.31
C SER A 135 -9.38 -13.06 4.99
N THR A 136 -9.35 -12.38 6.12
CA THR A 136 -10.56 -11.99 6.86
C THR A 136 -11.39 -10.96 6.11
N TRP A 137 -10.75 -9.98 5.49
CA TRP A 137 -11.47 -8.98 4.69
C TRP A 137 -12.08 -9.62 3.44
N TYR A 138 -11.39 -10.58 2.82
CA TYR A 138 -11.92 -11.27 1.65
C TYR A 138 -13.07 -12.22 1.94
N GLN A 139 -13.01 -12.93 3.07
CA GLN A 139 -13.91 -14.04 3.37
C GLN A 139 -15.06 -13.66 4.32
N LYS A 140 -15.00 -12.51 5.00
CA LYS A 140 -16.11 -12.07 5.85
C LYS A 140 -17.40 -11.88 5.02
N PRO A 141 -18.57 -12.20 5.59
CA PRO A 141 -19.84 -11.95 4.92
C PRO A 141 -20.09 -10.43 4.81
N TYR A 142 -20.48 -9.98 3.62
CA TYR A 142 -20.90 -8.60 3.36
C TYR A 142 -22.41 -8.54 3.18
N ALA A 143 -23.05 -7.54 3.78
CA ALA A 143 -24.49 -7.31 3.61
C ALA A 143 -24.83 -6.85 2.18
N ASN A 144 -23.95 -6.05 1.58
CA ASN A 144 -24.03 -5.62 0.19
C ASN A 144 -22.74 -6.03 -0.54
N PRO A 145 -22.83 -6.75 -1.67
CA PRO A 145 -21.66 -7.10 -2.48
C PRO A 145 -20.78 -5.90 -2.87
N ALA A 146 -21.36 -4.72 -3.12
CA ALA A 146 -20.57 -3.53 -3.48
C ALA A 146 -19.66 -3.03 -2.33
N ASP A 147 -19.97 -3.37 -1.07
CA ASP A 147 -19.12 -3.04 0.07
C ASP A 147 -17.86 -3.91 0.10
N ARG A 148 -17.89 -5.09 -0.53
CA ARG A 148 -16.71 -5.96 -0.69
C ARG A 148 -15.69 -5.29 -1.59
N ASP A 149 -16.09 -4.83 -2.76
CA ASP A 149 -15.20 -4.24 -3.76
C ASP A 149 -14.52 -2.98 -3.18
N LYS A 150 -15.30 -2.14 -2.47
CA LYS A 150 -14.76 -1.01 -1.73
C LYS A 150 -13.76 -1.45 -0.66
N SER A 151 -14.10 -2.47 0.14
CA SER A 151 -13.20 -2.98 1.18
C SER A 151 -11.91 -3.55 0.59
N VAL A 152 -11.97 -4.18 -0.58
CA VAL A 152 -10.80 -4.69 -1.31
C VAL A 152 -9.91 -3.55 -1.79
N ALA A 153 -10.50 -2.50 -2.37
CA ALA A 153 -9.76 -1.33 -2.80
C ALA A 153 -9.05 -0.62 -1.63
N ASP A 154 -9.77 -0.38 -0.52
CA ASP A 154 -9.20 0.24 0.69
C ASP A 154 -8.05 -0.61 1.28
N MET A 155 -8.15 -1.94 1.17
CA MET A 155 -7.10 -2.87 1.60
C MET A 155 -5.87 -2.81 0.70
N ALA A 156 -6.08 -2.80 -0.61
CA ALA A 156 -5.01 -2.69 -1.60
C ALA A 156 -4.22 -1.39 -1.38
N GLU A 157 -4.91 -0.29 -1.11
CA GLU A 157 -4.28 0.99 -0.76
C GLU A 157 -3.48 0.89 0.55
N THR A 158 -4.06 0.27 1.58
CA THR A 158 -3.44 0.13 2.90
C THR A 158 -2.14 -0.67 2.82
N PHE A 159 -2.14 -1.83 2.17
CA PHE A 159 -0.96 -2.70 2.10
C PHE A 159 0.02 -2.26 1.00
N GLY A 160 -0.44 -1.59 -0.07
CA GLY A 160 0.44 -0.86 -0.98
C GLY A 160 1.23 0.23 -0.25
N ALA A 161 0.57 1.02 0.61
CA ALA A 161 1.24 2.01 1.44
C ALA A 161 2.22 1.38 2.46
N LEU A 162 1.94 0.17 2.94
CA LEU A 162 2.87 -0.57 3.79
C LEU A 162 4.15 -0.94 3.04
N ALA A 163 4.04 -1.42 1.80
CA ALA A 163 5.18 -1.72 0.95
C ALA A 163 6.00 -0.46 0.62
N VAL A 164 5.36 0.69 0.36
CA VAL A 164 6.05 1.99 0.19
C VAL A 164 6.91 2.33 1.41
N ARG A 165 6.36 2.16 2.63
CA ARG A 165 7.11 2.42 3.86
C ARG A 165 8.27 1.45 4.02
N ALA A 166 8.06 0.16 3.78
CA ALA A 166 9.11 -0.85 3.86
C ALA A 166 10.22 -0.60 2.82
N ALA A 167 9.88 -0.22 1.60
CA ALA A 167 10.83 0.16 0.57
C ALA A 167 11.65 1.39 0.99
N THR A 168 11.01 2.40 1.57
CA THR A 168 11.71 3.58 2.12
C THR A 168 12.68 3.19 3.22
N GLU A 169 12.26 2.33 4.15
CA GLU A 169 13.11 1.84 5.24
C GLU A 169 14.30 1.01 4.71
N SER A 170 14.09 0.22 3.65
CA SER A 170 15.14 -0.60 3.02
C SER A 170 16.28 0.22 2.41
N LEU A 171 16.06 1.51 2.13
CA LEU A 171 17.09 2.39 1.58
C LEU A 171 18.06 2.90 2.65
N LYS A 172 17.75 2.78 3.94
CA LYS A 172 18.61 3.31 5.00
C LYS A 172 19.98 2.62 5.00
N GLY A 173 21.02 3.39 4.70
CA GLY A 173 22.39 2.89 4.58
C GLY A 173 22.67 2.10 3.29
N SER A 174 21.74 2.10 2.33
CA SER A 174 21.92 1.45 1.04
C SER A 174 22.76 2.32 0.08
N PRO A 175 23.68 1.73 -0.70
CA PRO A 175 24.34 2.41 -1.81
C PRO A 175 23.38 2.90 -2.90
N LEU A 176 22.11 2.44 -2.91
CA LEU A 176 21.09 3.01 -3.79
C LEU A 176 20.86 4.50 -3.52
N LEU A 177 21.15 5.01 -2.32
CA LEU A 177 21.00 6.43 -2.01
C LEU A 177 21.88 7.36 -2.88
N ASP A 178 22.90 6.81 -3.55
CA ASP A 178 23.74 7.55 -4.48
C ASP A 178 23.08 7.72 -5.88
N GLN A 179 21.98 7.02 -6.13
CA GLN A 179 21.19 7.17 -7.36
C GLN A 179 20.38 8.46 -7.36
N ASP A 180 19.85 8.84 -8.53
CA ASP A 180 19.02 10.01 -8.65
C ASP A 180 17.68 9.84 -7.90
N ARG A 181 17.11 10.98 -7.48
CA ARG A 181 15.89 10.99 -6.66
C ARG A 181 14.66 10.48 -7.40
N GLU A 182 14.63 10.59 -8.72
CA GLU A 182 13.50 10.13 -9.53
C GLU A 182 13.48 8.60 -9.53
N LEU A 183 14.62 7.97 -9.79
CA LEU A 183 14.77 6.51 -9.70
C LEU A 183 14.39 5.98 -8.30
N LEU A 184 14.82 6.65 -7.24
CA LEU A 184 14.46 6.26 -5.87
C LEU A 184 12.97 6.39 -5.59
N GLY A 185 12.33 7.46 -6.07
CA GLY A 185 10.89 7.65 -5.97
C GLY A 185 10.11 6.58 -6.74
N GLU A 186 10.56 6.22 -7.94
CA GLU A 186 9.98 5.14 -8.74
C GLU A 186 10.18 3.77 -8.09
N TYR A 187 11.35 3.50 -7.53
CA TYR A 187 11.62 2.24 -6.81
C TYR A 187 10.66 2.07 -5.63
N ILE A 188 10.48 3.11 -4.82
CA ILE A 188 9.59 3.09 -3.65
C ILE A 188 8.13 2.91 -4.07
N SER A 189 7.65 3.72 -5.02
CA SER A 189 6.25 3.68 -5.48
C SER A 189 5.92 2.36 -6.17
N SER A 190 6.79 1.86 -7.03
CA SER A 190 6.57 0.60 -7.77
C SER A 190 6.43 -0.61 -6.85
N ALA A 191 7.14 -0.64 -5.70
CA ALA A 191 6.95 -1.67 -4.69
C ALA A 191 5.52 -1.65 -4.12
N GLY A 192 4.99 -0.45 -3.83
CA GLY A 192 3.61 -0.24 -3.41
C GLY A 192 2.59 -0.66 -4.45
N ASP A 193 2.78 -0.22 -5.69
CA ASP A 193 1.91 -0.55 -6.82
C ASP A 193 1.84 -2.06 -7.07
N GLY A 194 2.96 -2.77 -6.92
CA GLY A 194 2.99 -4.23 -7.05
C GLY A 194 2.06 -4.94 -6.06
N VAL A 195 2.07 -4.50 -4.81
CA VAL A 195 1.21 -5.06 -3.76
C VAL A 195 -0.25 -4.65 -3.94
N HIS A 196 -0.47 -3.37 -4.23
CA HIS A 196 -1.81 -2.85 -4.53
C HIS A 196 -2.46 -3.64 -5.67
N ASP A 197 -1.77 -3.79 -6.81
CA ASP A 197 -2.31 -4.47 -7.99
C ASP A 197 -2.56 -5.95 -7.73
N LEU A 198 -1.69 -6.61 -6.95
CA LEU A 198 -1.91 -8.01 -6.57
C LEU A 198 -3.21 -8.15 -5.76
N ILE A 199 -3.43 -7.27 -4.76
CA ILE A 199 -4.62 -7.32 -3.89
C ILE A 199 -5.88 -6.92 -4.66
N ALA A 200 -5.84 -5.86 -5.46
CA ALA A 200 -6.97 -5.40 -6.25
C ALA A 200 -7.35 -6.39 -7.38
N GLY A 201 -6.42 -7.24 -7.82
CA GLY A 201 -6.61 -8.20 -8.91
C GLY A 201 -7.53 -9.39 -8.62
N LEU A 202 -7.96 -9.59 -7.37
CA LEU A 202 -8.74 -10.76 -6.92
C LEU A 202 -10.16 -10.88 -7.49
N GLU A 203 -10.68 -9.85 -8.13
CA GLU A 203 -12.00 -9.90 -8.76
C GLU A 203 -11.99 -10.60 -10.13
N LYS A 204 -10.82 -10.98 -10.66
CA LYS A 204 -10.70 -11.63 -11.97
C LYS A 204 -10.33 -13.11 -11.82
N PRO A 205 -11.29 -14.04 -11.83
CA PRO A 205 -10.97 -15.45 -11.96
C PRO A 205 -10.37 -15.70 -13.36
N GLY A 206 -9.09 -16.12 -13.41
CA GLY A 206 -8.47 -16.67 -14.61
C GLY A 206 -7.34 -15.85 -15.27
N ALA A 207 -6.46 -15.21 -14.50
CA ALA A 207 -5.13 -14.84 -15.02
C ALA A 207 -4.18 -16.05 -14.97
#